data_AF-A0A357D708-F1
#
_entry.id   AF-A0A357D708-F1
#
_cell.length_a   1.000
_cell.length_b   1.000
_cell.length_c   1.000
_cell.angle_alpha   90.00
_cell.angle_beta   90.00
_cell.angle_gamma   90.00
#
_symmetry.space_group_name_H-M   'P 1'
#
loop_
_entity.id
_entity.type
_entity.pdbx_description
1 polymer ?
#
loop_
_entity_poly.entity_id
_entity_poly.type
_entity_poly.pdbx_seq_one_letter_code
_entity_poly.pdbx_strand_id
1 'polypeptide(L)'
;ERYELCRSVHAEMNALIHASRTEMIGATLYLACLSPTTGHRVSGVRPCKICSRMIINAGIEWVVADGPDGGVVRYAVQDWVKEDRGVWVEDNMHGY
;
A
#
# COMPACT_ATOMS: atom_id res chain seq x y z
N GLU A 1 -1.50 4.21 -17.57
CA GLU A 1 -1.09 3.51 -18.81
C GLU A 1 0.39 3.13 -18.73
N ARG A 2 0.72 1.92 -19.19
CA ARG A 2 2.06 1.32 -19.32
C ARG A 2 2.96 1.34 -18.08
N TYR A 3 2.47 0.83 -16.96
CA TYR A 3 3.26 0.71 -15.73
C TYR A 3 4.56 -0.09 -15.95
N GLU A 4 4.53 -1.08 -16.85
CA GLU A 4 5.66 -1.90 -17.26
C GLU A 4 6.81 -1.14 -17.93
N LEU A 5 6.56 0.07 -18.46
CA LEU A 5 7.61 0.93 -19.01
C LEU A 5 8.26 1.83 -17.94
N CYS A 6 7.60 1.98 -16.78
CA CYS A 6 8.12 2.78 -15.69
C CYS A 6 9.16 1.98 -14.90
N ARG A 7 10.41 2.48 -14.86
CA ARG A 7 11.47 1.88 -14.02
C ARG A 7 11.24 2.09 -12.52
N SER A 8 10.39 3.04 -12.15
CA SER A 8 10.19 3.44 -10.77
C SER A 8 9.13 2.55 -10.13
N VAL A 9 9.40 2.14 -8.90
CA VAL A 9 8.46 1.41 -8.05
C VAL A 9 8.27 2.17 -6.74
N HIS A 10 7.13 1.99 -6.10
CA HIS A 10 6.86 2.61 -4.81
C HIS A 10 7.63 1.91 -3.68
N ALA A 11 7.70 2.56 -2.52
CA ALA A 11 8.38 2.06 -1.35
C ALA A 11 7.86 0.69 -0.89
N GLU A 12 6.55 0.44 -1.02
CA GLU A 12 5.91 -0.84 -0.68
C GLU A 12 6.52 -1.97 -1.50
N MET A 13 6.67 -1.78 -2.82
CA MET A 13 7.25 -2.80 -3.70
C MET A 13 8.71 -3.09 -3.35
N ASN A 14 9.49 -2.05 -3.07
CA ASN A 14 10.87 -2.22 -2.62
C ASN A 14 10.93 -3.00 -1.30
N ALA A 15 10.06 -2.68 -0.33
CA ALA A 15 10.01 -3.42 0.93
C ALA A 15 9.65 -4.90 0.71
N LEU A 16 8.69 -5.19 -0.17
CA LEU A 16 8.25 -6.57 -0.45
C LEU A 16 9.31 -7.42 -1.16
N ILE A 17 10.13 -6.85 -2.04
CA ILE A 17 11.21 -7.61 -2.71
C ILE A 17 12.42 -7.86 -1.79
N HIS A 18 12.51 -7.16 -0.65
CA HIS A 18 13.63 -7.28 0.29
C HIS A 18 13.48 -8.43 1.29
N ALA A 19 12.26 -8.95 1.50
CA ALA A 19 11.99 -10.04 2.43
C ALA A 19 11.42 -11.25 1.69
N SER A 20 11.70 -12.46 2.20
CA SER A 20 11.04 -13.64 1.67
C SER A 20 9.55 -13.60 2.00
N ARG A 21 8.70 -14.14 1.11
CA ARG A 21 7.26 -14.22 1.39
C ARG A 21 6.99 -14.97 2.70
N THR A 22 7.74 -16.03 2.98
CA THR A 22 7.61 -16.81 4.21
C THR A 22 7.80 -15.99 5.49
N GLU A 23 8.66 -14.96 5.45
CA GLU A 23 8.87 -14.04 6.58
C GLU A 23 7.84 -12.91 6.64
N MET A 24 7.16 -12.62 5.52
CA MET A 24 6.14 -11.56 5.45
C MET A 24 4.73 -12.01 5.84
N ILE A 25 4.46 -13.32 5.91
CA ILE A 25 3.15 -13.83 6.32
C ILE A 25 2.85 -13.37 7.76
N GLY A 26 1.73 -12.69 7.96
CA GLY A 26 1.34 -12.14 9.27
C GLY A 26 2.08 -10.86 9.64
N ALA A 27 2.96 -10.34 8.79
CA ALA A 27 3.73 -9.14 9.09
C ALA A 27 2.87 -7.87 9.08
N THR A 28 3.43 -6.80 9.64
CA THR A 28 2.86 -5.45 9.58
C THR A 28 3.77 -4.55 8.76
N LEU A 29 3.22 -3.90 7.73
CA LEU A 29 3.91 -2.91 6.92
C LEU A 29 3.66 -1.50 7.47
N TYR A 30 4.72 -0.76 7.76
CA TYR A 30 4.63 0.65 8.16
C TYR A 30 4.94 1.53 6.95
N LEU A 31 4.01 2.42 6.61
CA LEU A 31 4.07 3.26 5.42
C LEU A 31 4.22 4.74 5.80
N ALA A 32 5.15 5.41 5.14
CA ALA A 32 5.31 6.84 5.20
C ALA A 32 5.36 7.40 3.78
N CYS A 33 4.69 8.53 3.56
CA CYS A 33 4.74 9.25 2.29
C CYS A 33 5.22 10.68 2.56
N LEU A 34 6.12 11.15 1.69
CA LEU A 34 6.59 12.53 1.70
C LEU A 34 6.06 13.24 0.45
N SER A 35 5.62 14.48 0.63
CA SER A 35 5.28 15.34 -0.50
C SER A 35 6.55 15.59 -1.34
N PRO A 36 6.53 15.32 -2.65
CA PRO A 36 7.70 15.56 -3.49
C PRO A 36 8.03 17.05 -3.65
N THR A 37 7.04 17.92 -3.44
CA THR A 37 7.19 19.37 -3.56
C THR A 37 7.74 20.00 -2.28
N THR A 38 7.34 19.49 -1.11
CA THR A 38 7.64 20.14 0.18
C THR A 38 8.51 19.31 1.12
N GLY A 39 8.66 18.00 0.86
CA GLY A 39 9.39 17.08 1.74
C GLY A 39 8.68 16.72 3.04
N HIS A 40 7.52 17.31 3.35
CA HIS A 40 6.75 17.02 4.56
C HIS A 40 5.99 15.69 4.47
N ARG A 41 5.73 15.07 5.62
CA ARG A 41 4.89 13.88 5.72
C ARG A 41 3.46 14.17 5.28
N VAL A 42 2.88 13.24 4.53
CA VAL A 42 1.48 13.26 4.12
C VAL A 42 0.72 12.25 4.99
N SER A 43 -0.33 12.71 5.66
CA SER A 43 -1.24 11.87 6.45
C SER A 43 -2.34 11.26 5.59
N GLY A 44 -2.92 10.15 6.04
CA GLY A 44 -4.04 9.49 5.38
C GLY A 44 -3.64 8.79 4.08
N VAL A 45 -2.35 8.50 3.89
CA VAL A 45 -1.89 7.80 2.70
C VAL A 45 -2.39 6.36 2.69
N ARG A 46 -2.74 5.91 1.48
CA ARG A 46 -3.10 4.54 1.17
C ARG A 46 -2.22 4.03 0.04
N PRO A 47 -1.81 2.75 0.06
CA PRO A 47 -1.12 2.15 -1.06
C PRO A 47 -1.98 2.25 -2.33
N CYS A 48 -1.34 2.45 -3.49
CA CYS A 48 -2.05 2.38 -4.75
C CYS A 48 -2.58 0.95 -5.00
N LYS A 49 -3.43 0.75 -5.99
CA LYS A 49 -3.99 -0.59 -6.31
C LYS A 49 -2.95 -1.66 -6.59
N ILE A 50 -1.87 -1.32 -7.32
CA ILE A 50 -0.81 -2.28 -7.65
C ILE A 50 -0.11 -2.72 -6.36
N CYS A 51 0.29 -1.76 -5.52
CA CYS A 51 0.90 -2.04 -4.21
C CYS A 51 -0.06 -2.85 -3.33
N SER A 52 -1.33 -2.48 -3.25
CA SER A 52 -2.35 -3.20 -2.46
C SER A 52 -2.43 -4.68 -2.89
N ARG A 53 -2.43 -4.95 -4.21
CA ARG A 53 -2.41 -6.32 -4.74
C ARG A 53 -1.16 -7.08 -4.30
N MET A 54 0.00 -6.45 -4.37
CA MET A 54 1.27 -7.07 -3.98
C MET A 54 1.32 -7.33 -2.47
N ILE A 55 0.83 -6.40 -1.64
CA ILE A 55 0.74 -6.55 -0.18
C ILE A 55 -0.18 -7.72 0.19
N ILE A 56 -1.35 -7.85 -0.45
CA ILE A 56 -2.25 -9.00 -0.28
C ILE A 56 -1.51 -10.32 -0.56
N ASN A 57 -0.80 -10.41 -1.70
CA ASN A 57 -0.11 -11.63 -2.10
C ASN A 57 1.12 -11.95 -1.23
N ALA A 58 1.76 -10.93 -0.66
CA ALA A 58 2.85 -11.08 0.30
C ALA A 58 2.40 -11.69 1.64
N GLY A 59 1.09 -11.71 1.92
CA GLY A 59 0.55 -12.26 3.17
C GLY A 59 0.68 -11.31 4.36
N ILE A 60 0.89 -10.02 4.12
CA ILE A 60 0.90 -8.99 5.17
C ILE A 60 -0.49 -8.88 5.78
N GLU A 61 -0.56 -8.77 7.11
CA GLU A 61 -1.82 -8.72 7.86
C GLU A 61 -2.31 -7.27 8.04
N TRP A 62 -1.37 -6.35 8.29
CA TRP A 62 -1.68 -4.96 8.62
C TRP A 62 -0.82 -3.98 7.84
N VAL A 63 -1.43 -2.87 7.42
CA VAL A 63 -0.70 -1.69 6.96
C VAL A 63 -0.98 -0.53 7.91
N VAL A 64 0.07 0.14 8.36
CA VAL A 64 0.02 1.23 9.32
C VAL A 64 0.57 2.49 8.68
N ALA A 65 -0.16 3.59 8.75
CA ALA A 65 0.23 4.87 8.16
C ALA A 65 -0.10 6.04 9.11
N ASP A 66 0.53 7.19 8.86
CA ASP A 66 0.20 8.43 9.56
C ASP A 66 -1.26 8.84 9.30
N GLY A 67 -1.99 9.17 10.36
CA GLY A 67 -3.37 9.66 10.31
C GLY A 67 -3.46 11.18 10.50
N PRO A 68 -4.69 11.73 10.38
CA PRO A 68 -4.94 13.12 10.74
C PRO A 68 -4.52 13.42 12.20
N ASP A 69 -4.15 14.67 12.46
CA ASP A 69 -3.86 15.19 13.80
C ASP A 69 -2.78 14.43 14.59
N GLY A 70 -1.81 13.83 13.89
CA GLY A 70 -0.72 13.05 14.50
C GLY A 70 -1.16 11.66 14.98
N GLY A 71 -2.37 11.23 14.63
CA GLY A 71 -2.85 9.88 14.86
C GLY A 71 -2.18 8.84 13.95
N VAL A 72 -2.57 7.59 14.14
CA VAL A 72 -2.14 6.46 13.30
C VAL A 72 -3.38 5.79 12.73
N VAL A 73 -3.36 5.49 11.44
CA VAL A 73 -4.38 4.69 10.77
C VAL A 73 -3.84 3.29 10.53
N ARG A 74 -4.66 2.28 10.84
CA ARG A 74 -4.34 0.88 10.64
C ARG A 74 -5.38 0.26 9.71
N TYR A 75 -4.90 -0.33 8.62
CA TYR A 75 -5.72 -1.02 7.63
C TYR A 75 -5.54 -2.53 7.80
N ALA A 76 -6.64 -3.26 7.96
CA ALA A 76 -6.63 -4.72 7.87
C ALA A 76 -6.54 -5.10 6.39
N VAL A 77 -5.49 -5.80 5.99
CA VAL A 77 -5.32 -6.21 4.58
C VAL A 77 -6.45 -7.15 4.14
N GLN A 78 -7.02 -7.88 5.10
CA GLN A 78 -8.18 -8.75 4.86
C GLN A 78 -9.42 -8.00 4.34
N ASP A 79 -9.58 -6.72 4.68
CA ASP A 79 -10.72 -5.94 4.18
C ASP A 79 -10.56 -5.61 2.70
N TRP A 80 -9.33 -5.32 2.25
CA TRP A 80 -9.03 -5.14 0.82
C TRP A 80 -9.31 -6.40 0.01
N VAL A 81 -9.07 -7.58 0.57
CA VAL A 81 -9.41 -8.86 -0.08
C VAL A 81 -10.93 -9.00 -0.29
N LYS A 82 -11.74 -8.56 0.69
CA LYS A 82 -13.21 -8.60 0.59
C LYS A 82 -13.76 -7.57 -0.40
N GLU A 83 -13.12 -6.41 -0.46
CA GLU A 83 -13.49 -5.26 -1.30
C GLU A 83 -13.04 -5.46 -2.75
N ASP A 84 -12.01 -6.28 -2.99
CA ASP A 84 -11.48 -6.56 -4.31
C ASP A 84 -12.42 -7.41 -5.16
N ARG A 85 -13.13 -6.75 -6.07
CA ARG A 85 -14.03 -7.39 -7.05
C ARG A 85 -13.33 -7.81 -8.34
N GLY A 86 -12.04 -7.52 -8.51
CA GLY A 86 -11.33 -7.73 -9.78
C GLY A 86 -11.83 -6.86 -10.94
N VAL A 87 -12.72 -5.90 -10.65
CA VAL A 87 -13.29 -4.95 -11.62
C VAL A 87 -12.89 -3.55 -11.19
N TRP A 88 -12.26 -2.82 -12.11
CA TRP A 88 -11.76 -1.47 -11.87
C TRP A 88 -12.68 -0.46 -12.54
N VAL A 89 -13.33 0.37 -11.72
CA VAL A 89 -14.21 1.46 -12.14
C VAL A 89 -13.67 2.78 -11.61
N GLU A 90 -14.14 3.90 -12.14
CA GLU A 90 -13.66 5.24 -11.76
C GLU A 90 -13.67 5.46 -10.23
N ASP A 91 -14.78 5.07 -9.58
CA ASP A 91 -14.96 5.20 -8.12
C ASP A 91 -13.94 4.43 -7.29
N ASN A 92 -13.40 3.33 -7.84
CA ASN A 92 -12.42 2.54 -7.13
C ASN A 92 -11.01 2.74 -7.66
N MET A 93 -10.76 3.40 -8.79
CA MET A 93 -9.48 3.44 -9.55
C MET A 93 -8.21 3.71 -8.71
N HIS A 94 -8.33 4.40 -7.58
CA HIS A 94 -7.19 4.76 -6.73
C HIS A 94 -6.92 3.80 -5.55
N GLY A 95 -7.80 2.82 -5.27
CA GLY A 95 -7.61 1.89 -4.15
C GLY A 95 -8.89 1.17 -3.70
N TYR A 96 -8.88 0.69 -2.47
CA TYR A 96 -10.06 0.32 -1.69
C TYR A 96 -10.07 1.19 -0.41
#